data_AF-X1I6G3-F1
#
_entry.id   AF-X1I6G3-F1
#
_cell.length_a   1.000
_cell.length_b   1.000
_cell.length_c   1.000
_cell.angle_alpha   90.00
_cell.angle_beta   90.00
_cell.angle_gamma   90.00
#
_symmetry.space_group_name_H-M   'P 1'
#
loop_
_entity.id
_entity.type
_entity.pdbx_description
1 polymer ?
#
loop_
_entity_poly.entity_id
_entity_poly.type
_entity_poly.pdbx_seq_one_letter_code
_entity_poly.pdbx_strand_id
1 'polypeptide(L)'
;GLNSPFSVFQRRFKSITEEMSIAITKTTRSPILCEAKDFVTGLYDGPGKMLEQTENLPILSFSLGPVCEYIIKYFGDEIYPGDVIFHNDVFS
;
A
#
# COMPACT_ATOMS: atom_id res chain seq x y z
N GLY A 1 -16.62 12.47 -19.01
CA GLY A 1 -17.03 11.18 -19.61
C GLY A 1 -16.03 10.12 -19.19
N LEU A 2 -16.48 8.89 -18.95
CA LEU A 2 -15.76 7.74 -18.34
C LEU A 2 -14.43 7.30 -19.03
N ASN A 3 -13.97 8.03 -20.05
CA ASN A 3 -12.81 7.74 -20.89
C ASN A 3 -11.70 8.82 -20.82
N SER A 4 -11.62 9.61 -19.73
CA SER A 4 -10.46 10.50 -19.56
C SER A 4 -9.21 9.65 -19.25
N PRO A 5 -8.00 10.03 -19.71
CA PRO A 5 -6.76 9.33 -19.36
C PRO A 5 -6.62 9.13 -17.86
N PHE A 6 -6.98 10.15 -17.07
CA PHE A 6 -7.01 10.09 -15.61
C PHE A 6 -7.86 8.94 -15.07
N SER A 7 -9.08 8.77 -15.58
CA SER A 7 -9.97 7.68 -15.15
C SER A 7 -9.44 6.29 -15.51
N VAL A 8 -8.60 6.17 -16.56
CA VAL A 8 -7.94 4.90 -16.92
C VAL A 8 -6.83 4.56 -15.92
N PHE A 9 -5.99 5.53 -15.56
CA PHE A 9 -4.93 5.33 -14.57
C PHE A 9 -5.50 4.95 -13.21
N GLN A 10 -6.52 5.68 -12.75
CA GLN A 10 -7.14 5.42 -11.45
C GLN A 10 -7.74 4.00 -11.37
N ARG A 11 -8.42 3.54 -12.42
CA ARG A 11 -8.94 2.16 -12.48
C ARG A 11 -7.82 1.11 -12.47
N ARG A 12 -6.69 1.39 -13.13
CA ARG A 12 -5.55 0.46 -13.13
C ARG A 12 -4.89 0.38 -11.76
N PHE A 13 -4.67 1.50 -11.08
CA PHE A 13 -4.12 1.50 -9.72
C PHE A 13 -5.03 0.74 -8.75
N LYS A 14 -6.34 0.94 -8.87
CA LYS A 14 -7.32 0.19 -8.08
C LYS A 14 -7.26 -1.32 -8.33
N SER A 15 -7.18 -1.74 -9.59
CA SER A 15 -7.01 -3.17 -9.93
C SER A 15 -5.73 -3.75 -9.31
N ILE A 16 -4.62 -3.00 -9.31
CA ILE A 16 -3.34 -3.45 -8.74
C ILE A 16 -3.48 -3.68 -7.24
N THR A 17 -4.02 -2.71 -6.48
CA THR A 17 -4.15 -2.86 -5.03
C THR A 17 -5.14 -3.96 -4.65
N GLU A 18 -6.22 -4.13 -5.44
CA GLU A 18 -7.17 -5.24 -5.25
C GLU A 18 -6.51 -6.61 -5.48
N GLU A 19 -5.70 -6.75 -6.53
CA GLU A 19 -4.94 -7.99 -6.80
C GLU A 19 -3.92 -8.29 -5.70
N MET A 20 -3.20 -7.28 -5.18
CA MET A 20 -2.31 -7.42 -4.03
C MET A 20 -3.08 -7.94 -2.80
N SER A 21 -4.25 -7.36 -2.52
CA SER A 21 -5.09 -7.80 -1.41
C SER A 21 -5.54 -9.25 -1.57
N ILE A 22 -5.95 -9.66 -2.77
CA ILE A 22 -6.36 -11.04 -3.06
C ILE A 22 -5.18 -12.00 -2.86
N ALA A 23 -3.98 -11.63 -3.31
CA ALA A 23 -2.79 -12.45 -3.18
C ALA A 23 -2.46 -12.71 -1.70
N ILE A 24 -2.47 -11.68 -0.85
CA ILE A 24 -2.26 -11.83 0.60
C ILE A 24 -3.33 -12.72 1.23
N THR A 25 -4.62 -12.45 0.96
CA THR A 25 -5.73 -13.24 1.52
C THR A 25 -5.64 -14.72 1.15
N LYS A 26 -5.21 -15.07 -0.07
CA LYS A 26 -5.12 -16.46 -0.53
C LYS A 26 -3.86 -17.19 -0.07
N THR A 27 -2.82 -16.48 0.34
CA THR A 27 -1.51 -17.08 0.67
C THR A 27 -1.22 -17.09 2.16
N THR A 28 -1.82 -16.16 2.92
CA THR A 28 -1.68 -16.12 4.37
C THR A 28 -2.32 -17.33 5.05
N ARG A 29 -1.67 -17.81 6.11
CA ARG A 29 -2.20 -18.87 6.98
C ARG A 29 -2.84 -18.33 8.26
N SER A 30 -2.81 -17.01 8.47
CA SER A 30 -3.37 -16.36 9.65
C SER A 30 -4.86 -16.08 9.45
N PRO A 31 -5.76 -16.61 10.31
CA PRO A 31 -7.20 -16.29 10.26
C PRO A 31 -7.49 -14.79 10.33
N ILE A 32 -6.67 -14.05 11.08
CA ILE A 32 -6.76 -12.58 11.19
C ILE A 32 -6.57 -11.91 9.82
N LEU A 33 -5.75 -12.49 8.95
CA LEU A 33 -5.46 -11.94 7.63
C LEU A 33 -6.33 -12.54 6.52
N CYS A 34 -6.65 -13.84 6.54
CA CYS A 34 -7.47 -14.44 5.48
C CYS A 34 -8.98 -14.24 5.68
N GLU A 35 -9.48 -14.24 6.92
CA GLU A 35 -10.91 -14.12 7.21
C GLU A 35 -11.28 -12.69 7.62
N ALA A 36 -10.59 -12.15 8.62
CA ALA A 36 -10.88 -10.80 9.12
C ALA A 36 -10.29 -9.69 8.23
N LYS A 37 -9.34 -10.02 7.35
CA LYS A 37 -8.64 -9.10 6.44
C LYS A 37 -8.07 -7.88 7.18
N ASP A 38 -7.45 -8.11 8.33
CA ASP A 38 -6.83 -7.07 9.14
C ASP A 38 -5.47 -6.63 8.54
N PHE A 39 -5.52 -6.03 7.35
CA PHE A 39 -4.39 -5.45 6.65
C PHE A 39 -4.86 -4.50 5.54
N VAL A 40 -3.94 -3.70 5.03
CA VAL A 40 -4.16 -2.81 3.89
C VAL A 40 -3.06 -2.99 2.87
N THR A 41 -3.36 -2.69 1.61
CA THR A 41 -2.39 -2.67 0.51
C THR A 41 -2.49 -1.34 -0.21
N GLY A 42 -1.37 -0.73 -0.55
CA GLY A 42 -1.36 0.62 -1.11
C GLY A 42 -0.26 0.82 -2.14
N LEU A 43 -0.49 1.79 -3.02
CA LEU A 43 0.46 2.27 -4.01
C LEU A 43 0.75 3.74 -3.70
N TYR A 44 2.04 4.09 -3.67
CA TYR A 44 2.53 5.42 -3.32
C TYR A 44 3.46 5.95 -4.43
N ASP A 45 3.52 7.26 -4.59
CA ASP A 45 4.47 7.91 -5.50
C ASP A 45 5.87 8.05 -4.89
N GLY A 46 6.82 8.58 -5.66
CA GLY A 46 8.21 8.72 -5.23
C GLY A 46 8.40 9.56 -3.95
N PRO A 47 7.62 10.64 -3.75
CA PRO A 47 7.56 11.35 -2.48
C PRO A 47 6.80 10.66 -1.33
N GLY A 48 6.17 9.51 -1.54
CA GLY A 48 5.42 8.77 -0.51
C GLY A 48 3.94 9.17 -0.41
N LYS A 49 3.39 9.94 -1.37
CA LYS A 49 1.98 10.28 -1.41
C LYS A 49 1.15 9.12 -1.95
N MET A 50 0.03 8.85 -1.29
CA MET A 50 -0.87 7.76 -1.66
C MET A 50 -1.53 8.02 -3.01
N LEU A 51 -1.37 7.06 -3.93
CA LEU A 51 -2.03 7.04 -5.24
C LEU A 51 -3.33 6.25 -5.20
N GLU A 52 -3.33 5.10 -4.53
CA GLU A 52 -4.50 4.24 -4.32
C GLU A 52 -4.25 3.28 -3.15
N GLN A 53 -5.32 2.84 -2.49
CA GLN A 53 -5.27 1.86 -1.42
C GLN A 53 -6.49 0.94 -1.47
N THR A 54 -6.28 -0.34 -1.20
CA THR A 54 -7.36 -1.27 -0.88
C THR A 54 -7.46 -1.39 0.63
N GLU A 55 -8.48 -0.73 1.17
CA GLU A 55 -8.77 -0.67 2.59
C GLU A 55 -9.66 -1.84 3.01
N ASN A 56 -9.11 -2.80 3.74
CA ASN A 56 -9.92 -3.84 4.37
C ASN A 56 -10.21 -3.52 5.85
N LEU A 57 -9.36 -2.71 6.50
CA LEU A 57 -9.57 -2.19 7.85
C LEU A 57 -9.26 -0.67 7.91
N PRO A 58 -10.27 0.20 8.13
CA PRO A 58 -10.12 1.67 8.02
C PRO A 58 -9.08 2.30 8.94
N ILE A 59 -8.81 1.71 10.11
CA ILE A 59 -7.86 2.29 11.08
C ILE A 59 -6.42 2.24 10.60
N LEU A 60 -6.08 1.28 9.74
CA LEU A 60 -4.73 1.10 9.20
C LEU A 60 -4.44 2.02 8.01
N SER A 61 -5.48 2.56 7.36
CA SER A 61 -5.34 3.42 6.19
C SER A 61 -4.57 4.70 6.50
N PHE A 62 -4.72 5.23 7.72
CA PHE A 62 -4.14 6.51 8.12
C PHE A 62 -2.67 6.43 8.55
N SER A 63 -2.16 5.26 8.92
CA SER A 63 -0.77 5.13 9.41
C SER A 63 0.25 4.95 8.29
N LEU A 64 -0.12 4.33 7.16
CA LEU A 64 0.85 3.96 6.13
C LEU A 64 1.44 5.15 5.34
N GLY A 65 0.66 6.20 5.10
CA GLY A 65 1.14 7.39 4.38
C GLY A 65 2.34 8.05 5.08
N PRO A 66 2.19 8.49 6.35
CA PRO A 66 3.29 9.05 7.13
C PRO A 66 4.51 8.13 7.23
N VAL A 67 4.29 6.83 7.44
CA VAL A 67 5.37 5.83 7.51
C VAL A 67 6.14 5.72 6.19
N CYS A 68 5.44 5.75 5.04
CA CYS A 68 6.09 5.71 3.74
C CYS A 68 6.97 6.96 3.53
N GLU A 69 6.45 8.15 3.86
CA GLU A 69 7.21 9.41 3.82
C GLU A 69 8.44 9.37 4.76
N TYR A 70 8.29 8.79 5.96
CA TYR A 70 9.38 8.59 6.90
C TYR A 70 10.48 7.67 6.32
N ILE A 71 10.11 6.50 5.78
CA ILE A 71 11.05 5.53 5.21
C ILE A 71 11.84 6.17 4.07
N ILE A 72 11.16 6.88 3.16
CA ILE A 72 11.81 7.59 2.04
C ILE A 72 12.81 8.61 2.57
N LYS A 73 12.44 9.39 3.59
CA LYS A 73 13.34 10.36 4.21
C LYS A 73 14.51 9.72 4.94
N TYR A 74 14.29 8.58 5.59
CA TYR A 74 15.30 7.88 6.39
C TYR A 74 16.41 7.31 5.51
N PHE A 75 16.04 6.61 4.43
CA PHE A 75 17.02 6.03 3.50
C PHE A 75 17.53 7.03 2.47
N GLY A 76 16.73 8.04 2.08
CA GLY A 76 17.14 9.04 1.10
C GLY A 76 17.52 8.41 -0.24
N ASP A 77 18.75 8.67 -0.68
CA ASP A 77 19.28 8.14 -1.95
C ASP A 77 19.72 6.66 -1.86
N GLU A 78 19.63 6.03 -0.68
CA GLU A 78 20.01 4.62 -0.43
C GLU A 78 18.81 3.66 -0.64
N ILE A 79 17.88 3.99 -1.55
CA ILE A 79 16.80 3.09 -1.98
C ILE A 79 17.11 2.63 -3.40
N TYR A 80 17.34 1.33 -3.55
CA TYR A 80 17.78 0.74 -4.81
C TYR A 80 16.70 -0.18 -5.43
N PRO A 81 16.66 -0.33 -6.77
CA PRO A 81 15.72 -1.25 -7.41
C PRO A 81 15.86 -2.69 -6.88
N GLY A 82 14.77 -3.22 -6.34
CA GLY A 82 14.71 -4.59 -5.80
C GLY A 82 14.70 -4.65 -4.27
N ASP A 83 14.89 -3.54 -3.57
CA ASP A 83 14.84 -3.51 -2.11
C ASP A 83 13.46 -3.86 -1.56
N VAL A 84 13.46 -4.53 -0.40
CA VAL A 84 12.26 -4.83 0.39
C VAL A 84 12.49 -4.31 1.80
N ILE A 85 11.65 -3.36 2.22
CA ILE A 85 11.77 -2.68 3.51
C ILE A 85 10.71 -3.21 4.47
N PHE A 86 11.14 -3.60 5.67
CA PHE A 86 10.26 -3.95 6.78
C PHE A 86 10.35 -2.88 7.86
N HIS A 87 9.20 -2.46 8.38
CA HIS A 87 9.11 -1.40 9.37
C HIS A 87 8.06 -1.74 10.43
N ASN A 88 8.42 -1.60 11.71
CA ASN A 88 7.53 -1.89 12.84
C ASN A 88 7.69 -0.92 14.02
N ASP A 89 8.36 0.21 13.81
CA ASP A 89 8.49 1.23 14.84
C ASP A 89 7.19 2.04 14.91
N VAL A 90 6.62 2.12 16.11
CA VAL A 90 5.32 2.76 16.36
C VAL A 90 5.45 4.27 16.59
N PHE A 91 6.67 4.80 16.61
CA PHE A 91 6.95 6.22 16.87
C PHE A 91 7.37 7.01 15.63
N SER A 92 7.55 6.34 14.50
CA SER A 92 7.99 6.90 13.22
C SER A 92 6.91 6.94 12.17
#